data_AF-A0A838A445-F1
#
_entry.id   AF-A0A838A445-F1
#
_cell.length_a   1.000
_cell.length_b   1.000
_cell.length_c   1.000
_cell.angle_alpha   90.00
_cell.angle_beta   90.00
_cell.angle_gamma   90.00
#
_symmetry.space_group_name_H-M   'P 1'
#
loop_
_entity.id
_entity.type
_entity.pdbx_description
1 polymer ?
#
loop_
_entity_poly.entity_id
_entity_poly.type
_entity_poly.pdbx_seq_one_letter_code
_entity_poly.pdbx_strand_id
1 'polypeptide(L)'
;MSANAAAWESLRAVRFVVLGCFLPILLYRIWRITRHPTSVPAYAALAFGVWAWIWLLIFDDWVWSLLPPSVRTISMGGWPAITIVACLQVFVVGIAGDASPARIRRGLRNTSVVAVLVLIVITVLASHSRVIGGMDDINAAAEILRTDGDPAAVAAFVISNVYVIFVVVQLAWVGFRHADRTPVGIGLGLLTAASIAQIVESICGGIWGPLTRGEGFMGSAYGLWLQTGPGGIAAILMVLGFLWAPVMLRVQARREMRRLRPLHDALTDIFPGLVPPAESWIRLLDKVFEWSTHIQDGLTLLAQSRQVPLETDTPVLSGKLERALAVANWLVGQTVPGFSSEWLRAPDGVSDEAWVLAIAEAYRERQEGLEALASLSGMPSTLRR
;
A
#
# COMPACT_ATOMS: atom_id res chain seq x y z
N MET A 1 37.83 13.52 7.34
CA MET A 1 37.48 12.11 7.60
C MET A 1 36.48 11.91 8.76
N SER A 2 36.20 12.91 9.62
CA SER A 2 35.20 12.81 10.70
C SER A 2 33.73 12.86 10.25
N ALA A 3 33.43 13.44 9.08
CA ALA A 3 32.07 13.52 8.54
C ALA A 3 31.49 12.15 8.13
N ASN A 4 32.34 11.17 7.82
CA ASN A 4 31.89 9.85 7.38
C ASN A 4 31.40 8.98 8.54
N ALA A 5 31.99 9.10 9.74
CA ALA A 5 31.60 8.29 10.90
C ALA A 5 30.21 8.68 11.43
N ALA A 6 29.92 9.97 11.57
CA ALA A 6 28.61 10.46 11.99
C ALA A 6 27.51 10.16 10.96
N ALA A 7 27.83 10.28 9.66
CA ALA A 7 26.92 9.87 8.59
C ALA A 7 26.64 8.35 8.64
N TRP A 8 27.64 7.54 8.95
CA TRP A 8 27.51 6.09 9.07
C TRP A 8 26.68 5.66 10.29
N GLU A 9 26.95 6.25 11.45
CA GLU A 9 26.16 6.02 12.66
C GLU A 9 24.70 6.44 12.49
N SER A 10 24.45 7.56 11.82
CA SER A 10 23.08 8.01 11.52
C SER A 10 22.36 7.06 10.55
N LEU A 11 23.03 6.52 9.53
CA LEU A 11 22.45 5.50 8.64
C LEU A 11 22.12 4.21 9.40
N ARG A 12 22.98 3.81 10.34
CA ARG A 12 22.74 2.65 11.21
C ARG A 12 21.53 2.86 12.11
N ALA A 13 21.43 4.03 12.74
CA ALA A 13 20.28 4.39 13.57
C ALA A 13 18.97 4.40 12.75
N VAL A 14 19.00 4.98 11.55
CA VAL A 14 17.85 4.98 10.63
C VAL A 14 17.43 3.55 10.29
N ARG A 15 18.38 2.64 10.00
CA ARG A 15 18.07 1.24 9.71
C ARG A 15 17.36 0.54 10.87
N PHE A 16 17.82 0.73 12.11
CA PHE A 16 17.15 0.16 13.29
C PHE A 16 15.75 0.73 13.52
N VAL A 17 15.57 2.04 13.33
CA VAL A 17 14.25 2.67 13.40
C VAL A 17 13.31 2.07 12.34
N VAL A 18 13.78 1.88 11.11
CA VAL A 18 13.01 1.22 10.04
C VAL A 18 12.65 -0.21 10.45
N LEU A 19 13.62 -1.02 10.87
CA LEU A 19 13.36 -2.41 11.29
C LEU A 19 12.33 -2.48 12.44
N GLY A 20 12.49 -1.66 13.47
CA GLY A 20 11.59 -1.60 14.62
C GLY A 20 10.17 -1.15 14.26
N CYS A 21 10.04 -0.15 13.38
CA CYS A 21 8.73 0.34 12.93
C CYS A 21 8.01 -0.64 11.98
N PHE A 22 8.75 -1.36 11.13
CA PHE A 22 8.15 -2.29 10.16
C PHE A 22 7.76 -3.64 10.78
N LEU A 23 8.46 -4.09 11.82
CA LEU A 23 8.18 -5.37 12.48
C LEU A 23 6.71 -5.52 12.93
N PRO A 24 6.10 -4.59 13.71
CA PRO A 24 4.71 -4.73 14.13
C PRO A 24 3.73 -4.72 12.95
N ILE A 25 4.04 -3.98 11.87
CA ILE A 25 3.23 -3.93 10.65
C ILE A 25 3.26 -5.29 9.95
N LEU A 26 4.44 -5.91 9.83
CA LEU A 26 4.61 -7.23 9.23
C LEU A 26 3.91 -8.31 10.07
N LEU A 27 4.12 -8.32 11.39
CA LEU A 27 3.46 -9.28 12.28
C LEU A 27 1.93 -9.18 12.19
N TYR A 28 1.40 -7.96 12.20
CA TYR A 28 -0.03 -7.73 12.01
C TYR A 28 -0.51 -8.23 10.65
N ARG A 29 0.23 -8.01 9.56
CA ARG A 29 -0.14 -8.49 8.23
C ARG A 29 -0.07 -10.02 8.12
N ILE A 30 0.96 -10.66 8.69
CA ILE A 30 1.08 -12.12 8.74
C ILE A 30 -0.13 -12.69 9.49
N TRP A 31 -0.40 -12.18 10.69
CA TRP A 31 -1.55 -12.60 11.49
C TRP A 31 -2.88 -12.41 10.74
N ARG A 32 -3.04 -11.29 10.04
CA ARG A 32 -4.27 -11.00 9.29
C ARG A 32 -4.46 -11.95 8.10
N ILE A 33 -3.41 -12.17 7.31
CA ILE A 33 -3.47 -13.01 6.11
C ILE A 33 -3.64 -14.49 6.46
N THR A 34 -3.01 -14.94 7.54
CA THR A 34 -3.17 -16.32 8.03
C THR A 34 -4.59 -16.61 8.52
N ARG A 35 -5.28 -15.62 9.11
CA ARG A 35 -6.69 -15.75 9.50
C ARG A 35 -7.68 -15.57 8.35
N HIS A 36 -7.35 -14.71 7.39
CA HIS A 36 -8.22 -14.39 6.26
C HIS A 36 -7.42 -14.48 4.96
N PRO A 37 -7.36 -15.67 4.31
CA PRO A 37 -6.56 -15.86 3.12
C PRO A 37 -6.98 -14.86 2.03
N THR A 38 -6.03 -14.03 1.63
CA THR A 38 -6.22 -12.97 0.64
C THR A 38 -5.76 -13.41 -0.76
N SER A 39 -5.87 -12.52 -1.75
CA SER A 39 -5.40 -12.76 -3.11
C SER A 39 -3.89 -13.03 -3.20
N VAL A 40 -3.46 -13.69 -4.28
CA VAL A 40 -2.04 -14.00 -4.56
C VAL A 40 -1.13 -12.76 -4.51
N PRO A 41 -1.50 -11.59 -5.11
CA PRO A 41 -0.70 -10.36 -4.99
C PRO A 41 -0.49 -9.91 -3.54
N ALA A 42 -1.47 -10.10 -2.65
CA ALA A 42 -1.34 -9.71 -1.26
C ALA A 42 -0.32 -10.59 -0.51
N TYR A 43 -0.30 -11.89 -0.79
CA TYR A 43 0.74 -12.80 -0.28
C TYR A 43 2.12 -12.43 -0.83
N ALA A 44 2.22 -12.11 -2.11
CA ALA A 44 3.46 -11.71 -2.74
C ALA A 44 4.04 -10.41 -2.13
N ALA A 45 3.19 -9.41 -1.90
CA ALA A 45 3.57 -8.17 -1.24
C ALA A 45 3.99 -8.39 0.23
N LEU A 46 3.33 -9.32 0.93
CA LEU A 46 3.74 -9.71 2.28
C LEU A 46 5.11 -10.40 2.27
N ALA A 47 5.30 -11.38 1.39
CA ALA A 47 6.56 -12.09 1.25
C ALA A 47 7.70 -11.13 0.88
N PHE A 48 7.47 -10.19 -0.04
CA PHE A 48 8.38 -9.10 -0.35
C PHE A 48 8.77 -8.32 0.91
N GLY A 49 7.79 -7.87 1.71
CA GLY A 49 8.06 -7.11 2.93
C GLY A 49 8.83 -7.89 3.99
N VAL A 50 8.51 -9.18 4.16
CA VAL A 50 9.22 -10.07 5.09
C VAL A 50 10.65 -10.30 4.65
N TRP A 51 10.89 -10.63 3.38
CA TRP A 51 12.24 -10.84 2.85
C TRP A 51 13.06 -9.55 2.87
N ALA A 52 12.49 -8.41 2.48
CA ALA A 52 13.16 -7.13 2.58
C ALA A 52 13.57 -6.81 4.03
N TRP A 53 12.70 -7.07 5.00
CA TRP A 53 13.02 -6.87 6.42
C TRP A 53 14.13 -7.81 6.91
N ILE A 54 14.06 -9.10 6.56
CA ILE A 54 15.09 -10.09 6.90
C ILE A 54 16.45 -9.68 6.33
N TRP A 55 16.49 -9.26 5.07
CA TRP A 55 17.75 -8.85 4.43
C TRP A 55 18.29 -7.54 4.96
N LEU A 56 17.41 -6.57 5.29
CA LEU A 56 17.82 -5.36 5.99
C LEU A 56 18.46 -5.65 7.35
N LEU A 57 17.98 -6.68 8.06
CA LEU A 57 18.57 -7.14 9.31
C LEU A 57 19.90 -7.87 9.07
N ILE A 58 19.96 -8.77 8.10
CA ILE A 58 21.16 -9.57 7.79
C ILE A 58 22.35 -8.69 7.37
N PHE A 59 22.10 -7.60 6.65
CA PHE A 59 23.15 -6.68 6.18
C PHE A 59 23.65 -5.70 7.24
N ASP A 60 23.33 -5.91 8.52
CA ASP A 60 23.99 -5.24 9.65
C ASP A 60 25.28 -5.97 10.01
N ASP A 61 26.35 -5.23 10.30
CA ASP A 61 27.70 -5.76 10.56
C ASP A 61 27.71 -6.84 11.66
N TRP A 62 26.86 -6.70 12.68
CA TRP A 62 26.78 -7.68 13.77
C TRP A 62 26.13 -9.00 13.31
N VAL A 63 25.11 -8.95 12.45
CA VAL A 63 24.47 -10.16 11.92
C VAL A 63 25.36 -10.79 10.85
N TRP A 64 25.95 -9.94 10.00
CA TRP A 64 26.81 -10.34 8.91
C TRP A 64 28.03 -11.15 9.40
N SER A 65 28.68 -10.68 10.46
CA SER A 65 29.83 -11.38 11.06
C SER A 65 29.48 -12.74 11.69
N LEU A 66 28.22 -12.93 12.09
CA LEU A 66 27.73 -14.22 12.60
C LEU A 66 27.40 -15.23 11.48
N LEU A 67 27.34 -14.78 10.22
CA LEU A 67 27.00 -15.66 9.11
C LEU A 67 28.19 -16.56 8.71
N PRO A 68 27.92 -17.84 8.40
CA PRO A 68 28.92 -18.72 7.80
C PRO A 68 29.51 -18.11 6.53
N PRO A 69 30.81 -18.32 6.25
CA PRO A 69 31.47 -17.83 5.03
C PRO A 69 30.69 -18.13 3.74
N SER A 70 30.13 -19.34 3.63
CA SER A 70 29.31 -19.74 2.48
C SER A 70 28.07 -18.86 2.30
N VAL A 71 27.38 -18.52 3.39
CA VAL A 71 26.18 -17.68 3.35
C VAL A 71 26.54 -16.25 2.98
N ARG A 72 27.66 -15.71 3.48
CA ARG A 72 28.15 -14.38 3.12
C ARG A 72 28.43 -14.27 1.62
N THR A 73 29.15 -15.25 1.07
CA THR A 73 29.49 -15.28 -0.35
C THR A 73 28.25 -15.38 -1.25
N ILE A 74 27.32 -16.28 -0.93
CA ILE A 74 26.07 -16.44 -1.71
C ILE A 74 25.18 -15.18 -1.57
N SER A 75 25.15 -14.56 -0.39
CA SER A 75 24.39 -13.33 -0.16
C SER A 75 24.93 -12.17 -1.00
N MET A 76 26.26 -12.00 -1.04
CA MET A 76 26.90 -11.01 -1.93
C MET A 76 26.71 -11.33 -3.41
N GLY A 77 26.60 -12.60 -3.78
CA GLY A 77 26.32 -13.03 -5.15
C GLY A 77 24.92 -12.65 -5.65
N GLY A 78 23.99 -12.23 -4.77
CA GLY A 78 22.68 -11.70 -5.17
C GLY A 78 21.47 -12.49 -4.68
N TRP A 79 21.62 -13.44 -3.75
CA TRP A 79 20.48 -14.12 -3.11
C TRP A 79 19.41 -13.15 -2.57
N PRO A 80 19.75 -12.04 -1.88
CA PRO A 80 18.77 -11.08 -1.41
C PRO A 80 17.93 -10.49 -2.53
N ALA A 81 18.60 -10.05 -3.60
CA ALA A 81 17.95 -9.47 -4.76
C ALA A 81 17.01 -10.47 -5.43
N ILE A 82 17.45 -11.72 -5.66
CA ILE A 82 16.61 -12.76 -6.29
C ILE A 82 15.36 -13.05 -5.47
N THR A 83 15.49 -13.21 -4.15
CA THR A 83 14.34 -13.56 -3.30
C THR A 83 13.29 -12.45 -3.27
N ILE A 84 13.74 -11.20 -3.13
CA ILE A 84 12.88 -10.02 -3.16
C ILE A 84 12.19 -9.91 -4.53
N VAL A 85 12.95 -10.04 -5.61
CA VAL A 85 12.45 -9.88 -6.97
C VAL A 85 11.55 -11.05 -7.40
N ALA A 86 11.80 -12.28 -6.95
CA ALA A 86 10.90 -13.39 -7.17
C ALA A 86 9.51 -13.11 -6.56
N CYS A 87 9.45 -12.46 -5.39
CA CYS A 87 8.19 -12.00 -4.81
C CYS A 87 7.49 -10.96 -5.71
N LEU A 88 8.24 -10.02 -6.30
CA LEU A 88 7.69 -9.07 -7.27
C LEU A 88 7.18 -9.77 -8.52
N GLN A 89 7.86 -10.80 -9.00
CA GLN A 89 7.42 -11.55 -10.18
C GLN A 89 6.11 -12.30 -9.92
N VAL A 90 5.96 -12.90 -8.74
CA VAL A 90 4.70 -13.50 -8.28
C VAL A 90 3.58 -12.44 -8.21
N PHE A 91 3.89 -11.24 -7.72
CA PHE A 91 2.95 -10.13 -7.68
C PHE A 91 2.49 -9.71 -9.09
N VAL A 92 3.42 -9.57 -10.04
CA VAL A 92 3.15 -9.26 -11.45
C VAL A 92 2.23 -10.30 -12.07
N VAL A 93 2.53 -11.59 -11.89
CA VAL A 93 1.69 -12.69 -12.37
C VAL A 93 0.29 -12.65 -11.75
N GLY A 94 0.19 -12.28 -10.48
CA GLY A 94 -1.08 -12.20 -9.76
C GLY A 94 -1.97 -11.03 -10.16
N ILE A 95 -1.41 -9.93 -10.68
CA ILE A 95 -2.19 -8.75 -11.12
C ILE A 95 -2.73 -8.89 -12.53
N ALA A 96 -2.17 -9.77 -13.35
CA ALA A 96 -2.69 -10.05 -14.69
C ALA A 96 -4.10 -10.68 -14.61
N GLY A 97 -5.11 -9.83 -14.41
CA GLY A 97 -6.48 -10.15 -13.98
C GLY A 97 -7.32 -10.94 -14.96
N ASP A 98 -6.86 -11.09 -16.20
CA ASP A 98 -7.56 -11.84 -17.26
C ASP A 98 -7.13 -13.32 -17.35
N ALA A 99 -6.26 -13.76 -16.44
CA ALA A 99 -5.72 -15.10 -16.45
C ALA A 99 -6.60 -16.08 -15.66
N SER A 100 -7.16 -17.08 -16.35
CA SER A 100 -7.79 -18.26 -15.71
C SER A 100 -6.89 -18.80 -14.57
N PRO A 101 -7.45 -19.37 -13.47
CA PRO A 101 -6.66 -19.90 -12.35
C PRO A 101 -5.55 -20.87 -12.77
N ALA A 102 -5.76 -21.63 -13.85
CA ALA A 102 -4.76 -22.51 -14.45
C ALA A 102 -3.56 -21.76 -15.04
N ARG A 103 -3.76 -20.60 -15.68
CA ARG A 103 -2.68 -19.74 -16.18
C ARG A 103 -1.90 -19.11 -15.04
N ILE A 104 -2.58 -18.64 -13.99
CA ILE A 104 -1.91 -18.11 -12.79
C ILE A 104 -1.01 -19.20 -12.18
N ARG A 105 -1.52 -20.43 -12.00
CA ARG A 105 -0.73 -21.55 -11.45
C ARG A 105 0.49 -21.90 -12.32
N ARG A 106 0.32 -21.92 -13.65
CA ARG A 106 1.45 -22.14 -14.58
C ARG A 106 2.47 -21.01 -14.53
N GLY A 107 2.00 -19.75 -14.47
CA GLY A 107 2.85 -18.58 -14.31
C GLY A 107 3.68 -18.69 -13.03
N LEU A 108 3.02 -18.92 -11.89
CA LEU A 108 3.69 -19.12 -10.60
C LEU A 108 4.70 -20.27 -10.62
N ARG A 109 4.37 -21.39 -11.26
CA ARG A 109 5.32 -22.51 -11.39
C ARG A 109 6.53 -22.11 -12.22
N ASN A 110 6.32 -21.45 -13.36
CA ASN A 110 7.39 -21.04 -14.24
C ASN A 110 8.30 -19.98 -13.58
N THR A 111 7.73 -18.99 -12.90
CA THR A 111 8.51 -17.98 -12.17
C THR A 111 9.31 -18.61 -11.04
N SER A 112 8.71 -19.54 -10.28
CA SER A 112 9.40 -20.26 -9.22
C SER A 112 10.56 -21.12 -9.76
N VAL A 113 10.34 -21.84 -10.87
CA VAL A 113 11.40 -22.66 -11.50
C VAL A 113 12.55 -21.78 -11.98
N VAL A 114 12.26 -20.66 -12.65
CA VAL A 114 13.30 -19.74 -13.12
C VAL A 114 14.08 -19.15 -11.94
N ALA A 115 13.40 -18.67 -10.89
CA ALA A 115 14.05 -18.12 -9.71
C ALA A 115 14.97 -19.15 -9.03
N VAL A 116 14.51 -20.41 -8.91
CA VAL A 116 15.33 -21.51 -8.34
C VAL A 116 16.54 -21.82 -9.20
N LEU A 117 16.38 -21.89 -10.53
CA LEU A 117 17.51 -22.12 -11.44
C LEU A 117 18.55 -21.01 -11.37
N VAL A 118 18.11 -19.75 -11.36
CA VAL A 118 19.01 -18.60 -11.21
C VAL A 118 19.72 -18.64 -9.86
N LEU A 119 19.02 -18.96 -8.78
CA LEU A 119 19.62 -19.10 -7.45
C LEU A 119 20.66 -20.23 -7.41
N ILE A 120 20.39 -21.37 -8.05
CA ILE A 120 21.37 -22.48 -8.16
C ILE A 120 22.62 -22.00 -8.91
N VAL A 121 22.46 -21.36 -10.06
CA VAL A 121 23.59 -20.84 -10.85
C VAL A 121 24.44 -19.87 -10.02
N ILE A 122 23.80 -18.94 -9.32
CA ILE A 122 24.48 -17.96 -8.47
C ILE A 122 25.16 -18.63 -7.29
N THR A 123 24.51 -19.60 -6.66
CA THR A 123 25.10 -20.36 -5.54
C THR A 123 26.36 -21.09 -5.97
N VAL A 124 26.32 -21.75 -7.14
CA VAL A 124 27.48 -22.45 -7.70
C VAL A 124 28.58 -21.47 -8.07
N LEU A 125 28.28 -20.36 -8.74
CA LEU A 125 29.30 -19.36 -9.09
C LEU A 125 29.90 -18.72 -7.84
N ALA A 126 29.07 -18.31 -6.89
CA ALA A 126 29.50 -17.72 -5.63
C ALA A 126 30.35 -18.69 -4.81
N SER A 127 30.03 -20.00 -4.78
CA SER A 127 30.84 -20.97 -4.02
C SER A 127 32.26 -21.17 -4.56
N HIS A 128 32.53 -20.77 -5.81
CA HIS A 128 33.88 -20.79 -6.37
C HIS A 128 34.69 -19.54 -6.00
N SER A 129 34.07 -18.52 -5.41
CA SER A 129 34.75 -17.33 -4.91
C SER A 129 35.56 -17.66 -3.65
N ARG A 130 36.84 -17.28 -3.64
CA ARG A 130 37.76 -17.53 -2.52
C ARG A 130 37.94 -16.34 -1.59
N VAL A 131 37.50 -15.16 -2.02
CA VAL A 131 37.87 -13.88 -1.38
C VAL A 131 36.76 -13.36 -0.46
N ILE A 132 35.50 -13.47 -0.89
CA ILE A 132 34.37 -12.80 -0.20
C ILE A 132 33.98 -13.48 1.12
N GLY A 133 34.11 -14.81 1.21
CA GLY A 133 33.66 -15.57 2.39
C GLY A 133 34.45 -15.26 3.66
N GLY A 134 35.65 -14.70 3.55
CA GLY A 134 36.53 -14.38 4.69
C GLY A 134 36.32 -12.99 5.28
N MET A 135 35.42 -12.17 4.74
CA MET A 135 35.29 -10.76 5.13
C MET A 135 34.18 -10.54 6.14
N ASP A 136 34.57 -10.09 7.34
CA ASP A 136 33.65 -9.77 8.43
C ASP A 136 32.97 -8.40 8.27
N ASP A 137 33.53 -7.51 7.43
CA ASP A 137 32.93 -6.23 7.05
C ASP A 137 32.22 -6.32 5.69
N ILE A 138 30.93 -6.01 5.70
CA ILE A 138 30.07 -5.97 4.51
C ILE A 138 30.53 -4.94 3.48
N ASN A 139 31.04 -3.78 3.92
CA ASN A 139 31.42 -2.69 3.03
C ASN A 139 32.75 -3.01 2.34
N ALA A 140 33.67 -3.65 3.07
CA ALA A 140 34.90 -4.17 2.49
C ALA A 140 34.60 -5.26 1.44
N ALA A 141 33.65 -6.15 1.72
CA ALA A 141 33.20 -7.17 0.77
C ALA A 141 32.53 -6.58 -0.48
N ALA A 142 31.71 -5.53 -0.31
CA ALA A 142 31.09 -4.82 -1.43
C ALA A 142 32.12 -4.04 -2.27
N GLU A 143 33.11 -3.43 -1.63
CA GLU A 143 34.18 -2.71 -2.33
C GLU A 143 35.07 -3.66 -3.14
N ILE A 144 35.43 -4.81 -2.58
CA ILE A 144 36.25 -5.81 -3.29
C ILE A 144 35.50 -6.44 -4.47
N LEU A 145 34.20 -6.62 -4.35
CA LEU A 145 33.35 -7.01 -5.48
C LEU A 145 33.37 -5.95 -6.61
N ARG A 146 33.55 -4.68 -6.25
CA ARG A 146 33.55 -3.54 -7.17
C ARG A 146 34.93 -3.25 -7.76
N THR A 147 36.03 -3.46 -7.04
CA THR A 147 37.39 -3.05 -7.45
C THR A 147 38.32 -4.20 -7.80
N ASP A 148 38.34 -5.28 -6.99
CA ASP A 148 39.37 -6.33 -7.09
C ASP A 148 38.90 -7.56 -7.87
N GLY A 149 37.59 -7.70 -8.09
CA GLY A 149 37.04 -8.46 -9.21
C GLY A 149 37.33 -9.96 -9.19
N ASP A 150 36.92 -10.67 -8.14
CA ASP A 150 36.79 -12.13 -8.21
C ASP A 150 35.79 -12.49 -9.34
N PRO A 151 36.24 -13.10 -10.45
CA PRO A 151 35.42 -13.25 -11.65
C PRO A 151 34.18 -14.12 -11.38
N ALA A 152 34.27 -15.07 -10.45
CA ALA A 152 33.14 -15.92 -10.11
C ALA A 152 32.06 -15.14 -9.34
N ALA A 153 32.46 -14.28 -8.41
CA ALA A 153 31.55 -13.43 -7.67
C ALA A 153 30.96 -12.30 -8.53
N VAL A 154 31.77 -11.69 -9.40
CA VAL A 154 31.31 -10.69 -10.37
C VAL A 154 30.30 -11.31 -11.33
N ALA A 155 30.58 -12.49 -11.88
CA ALA A 155 29.64 -13.19 -12.75
C ALA A 155 28.31 -13.49 -12.03
N ALA A 156 28.37 -13.98 -10.79
CA ALA A 156 27.18 -14.21 -9.98
C ALA A 156 26.37 -12.93 -9.77
N PHE A 157 27.02 -11.84 -9.36
CA PHE A 157 26.37 -10.55 -9.11
C PHE A 157 25.76 -9.94 -10.38
N VAL A 158 26.45 -10.01 -11.53
CA VAL A 158 25.95 -9.54 -12.83
C VAL A 158 24.72 -10.35 -13.25
N ILE A 159 24.77 -11.69 -13.14
CA ILE A 159 23.64 -12.56 -13.48
C ILE A 159 22.42 -12.25 -12.58
N SER A 160 22.64 -12.00 -11.29
CA SER A 160 21.57 -11.56 -10.38
C SER A 160 20.92 -10.29 -10.89
N ASN A 161 21.71 -9.26 -11.22
CA ASN A 161 21.20 -7.97 -11.69
C ASN A 161 20.47 -8.08 -13.04
N VAL A 162 20.93 -8.94 -13.95
CA VAL A 162 20.20 -9.23 -15.21
C VAL A 162 18.81 -9.82 -14.91
N TYR A 163 18.73 -10.75 -13.96
CA TYR A 163 17.45 -11.30 -13.52
C TYR A 163 16.56 -10.23 -12.85
N VAL A 164 17.14 -9.36 -12.01
CA VAL A 164 16.44 -8.20 -11.43
C VAL A 164 15.82 -7.35 -12.53
N ILE A 165 16.63 -6.90 -13.50
CA ILE A 165 16.20 -6.06 -14.63
C ILE A 165 15.02 -6.71 -15.36
N PHE A 166 15.12 -8.00 -15.68
CA PHE A 166 14.04 -8.70 -16.39
C PHE A 166 12.70 -8.61 -15.66
N VAL A 167 12.69 -8.83 -14.34
CA VAL A 167 11.45 -8.79 -13.56
C VAL A 167 10.96 -7.35 -13.34
N VAL A 168 11.83 -6.40 -13.06
CA VAL A 168 11.40 -5.01 -12.87
C VAL A 168 10.93 -4.36 -14.17
N VAL A 169 11.43 -4.81 -15.33
CA VAL A 169 10.87 -4.43 -16.64
C VAL A 169 9.44 -4.94 -16.79
N GLN A 170 9.16 -6.18 -16.39
CA GLN A 170 7.78 -6.71 -16.39
C GLN A 170 6.87 -5.93 -15.44
N LEU A 171 7.36 -5.60 -14.24
CA LEU A 171 6.63 -4.79 -13.28
C LEU A 171 6.35 -3.39 -13.81
N ALA A 172 7.34 -2.73 -14.42
CA ALA A 172 7.18 -1.43 -15.06
C ALA A 172 6.13 -1.50 -16.16
N TRP A 173 6.21 -2.51 -17.04
CA TRP A 173 5.25 -2.71 -18.11
C TRP A 173 3.81 -2.89 -17.61
N VAL A 174 3.61 -3.77 -16.62
CA VAL A 174 2.28 -4.00 -16.03
C VAL A 174 1.78 -2.76 -15.32
N GLY A 175 2.64 -2.08 -14.56
CA GLY A 175 2.29 -0.86 -13.86
C GLY A 175 1.91 0.29 -14.81
N PHE A 176 2.64 0.49 -15.91
CA PHE A 176 2.26 1.46 -16.94
C PHE A 176 0.88 1.19 -17.56
N ARG A 177 0.51 -0.08 -17.75
CA ARG A 177 -0.79 -0.43 -18.32
C ARG A 177 -1.97 -0.26 -17.36
N HIS A 178 -1.73 -0.34 -16.05
CA HIS A 178 -2.78 -0.35 -15.03
C HIS A 178 -2.71 0.86 -14.09
N ALA A 179 -1.80 1.81 -14.34
CA ALA A 179 -1.74 3.05 -13.59
C ALA A 179 -2.96 3.91 -13.93
N ASP A 180 -3.79 4.17 -12.93
CA ASP A 180 -4.97 5.01 -13.01
C ASP A 180 -5.07 5.93 -11.77
N ARG A 181 -6.18 6.68 -11.67
CA ARG A 181 -6.43 7.60 -10.55
C ARG A 181 -6.97 6.90 -9.28
N THR A 182 -7.18 5.58 -9.31
CA THR A 182 -7.62 4.86 -8.13
C THR A 182 -6.45 4.68 -7.14
N PRO A 183 -6.72 4.43 -5.85
CA PRO A 183 -5.67 4.10 -4.90
C PRO A 183 -4.80 2.91 -5.36
N VAL A 184 -5.36 1.93 -6.06
CA VAL A 184 -4.57 0.79 -6.56
C VAL A 184 -3.67 1.23 -7.72
N GLY A 185 -4.20 1.98 -8.68
CA GLY A 185 -3.42 2.44 -9.83
C GLY A 185 -2.31 3.42 -9.47
N ILE A 186 -2.52 4.31 -8.50
CA ILE A 186 -1.43 5.16 -7.97
C ILE A 186 -0.33 4.30 -7.34
N GLY A 187 -0.71 3.27 -6.57
CA GLY A 187 0.24 2.31 -6.01
C GLY A 187 1.07 1.61 -7.10
N LEU A 188 0.43 1.17 -8.18
CA LEU A 188 1.10 0.59 -9.35
C LEU A 188 1.99 1.60 -10.09
N GLY A 189 1.57 2.86 -10.18
CA GLY A 189 2.38 3.94 -10.72
C GLY A 189 3.67 4.19 -9.92
N LEU A 190 3.58 4.15 -8.58
CA LEU A 190 4.75 4.23 -7.70
C LEU A 190 5.69 3.03 -7.90
N LEU A 191 5.15 1.81 -8.00
CA LEU A 191 5.94 0.61 -8.31
C LEU A 191 6.61 0.68 -9.70
N THR A 192 5.97 1.34 -10.66
CA THR A 192 6.53 1.60 -11.99
C THR A 192 7.72 2.53 -11.93
N ALA A 193 7.57 3.67 -11.25
CA ALA A 193 8.66 4.62 -11.03
C ALA A 193 9.82 3.97 -10.25
N ALA A 194 9.51 3.14 -9.26
CA ALA A 194 10.50 2.36 -8.53
C ALA A 194 11.26 1.41 -9.45
N SER A 195 10.56 0.73 -10.35
CA SER A 195 11.15 -0.20 -11.31
C SER A 195 12.11 0.50 -12.27
N ILE A 196 11.77 1.70 -12.74
CA ILE A 196 12.65 2.50 -13.61
C ILE A 196 13.93 2.90 -12.86
N ALA A 197 13.80 3.38 -11.63
CA ALA A 197 14.96 3.73 -10.80
C ALA A 197 15.84 2.49 -10.52
N GLN A 198 15.22 1.34 -10.26
CA GLN A 198 15.93 0.08 -10.05
C GLN A 198 16.67 -0.39 -11.32
N ILE A 199 16.10 -0.21 -12.51
CA ILE A 199 16.80 -0.53 -13.78
C ILE A 199 18.08 0.30 -13.90
N VAL A 200 18.03 1.59 -13.58
CA VAL A 200 19.22 2.46 -13.63
C VAL A 200 20.28 1.98 -12.64
N GLU A 201 19.90 1.67 -11.40
CA GLU A 201 20.82 1.14 -10.39
C GLU A 201 21.45 -0.19 -10.84
N SER A 202 20.64 -1.12 -11.35
CA SER A 202 21.13 -2.45 -11.71
C SER A 202 22.02 -2.41 -12.96
N ILE A 203 21.80 -1.46 -13.88
CA ILE A 203 22.70 -1.24 -15.02
C ILE A 203 24.00 -0.57 -14.56
N CYS A 204 23.93 0.54 -13.82
CA CYS A 204 25.09 1.34 -13.47
C CYS A 204 25.93 0.70 -12.35
N GLY A 205 25.31 0.31 -11.25
CA GLY A 205 25.95 -0.32 -10.09
C GLY A 205 26.01 -1.83 -10.17
N GLY A 206 24.97 -2.48 -10.70
CA GLY A 206 24.90 -3.94 -10.75
C GLY A 206 25.76 -4.59 -11.84
N ILE A 207 25.84 -3.95 -13.01
CA ILE A 207 26.51 -4.52 -14.20
C ILE A 207 27.77 -3.74 -14.54
N TRP A 208 27.66 -2.44 -14.79
CA TRP A 208 28.78 -1.66 -15.30
C TRP A 208 29.89 -1.46 -14.26
N GLY A 209 29.54 -1.11 -13.02
CA GLY A 209 30.50 -0.89 -11.93
C GLY A 209 31.48 -2.05 -11.72
N PRO A 210 31.01 -3.29 -11.49
CA PRO A 210 31.85 -4.46 -11.32
C PRO A 210 32.65 -4.83 -12.59
N LEU A 211 32.05 -4.68 -13.78
CA LEU A 211 32.72 -5.01 -15.05
C LEU A 211 33.84 -4.03 -15.39
N THR A 212 33.70 -2.76 -15.03
CA THR A 212 34.76 -1.76 -15.20
C THR A 212 35.68 -1.64 -14.00
N ARG A 213 35.53 -2.50 -12.99
CA ARG A 213 36.33 -2.48 -11.75
C ARG A 213 36.34 -1.12 -11.04
N GLY A 214 35.24 -0.37 -11.18
CA GLY A 214 35.14 0.99 -10.67
C GLY A 214 36.01 2.04 -11.38
N GLU A 215 36.64 1.73 -12.51
CA GLU A 215 37.44 2.67 -13.29
C GLU A 215 36.58 3.54 -14.23
N GLY A 216 37.15 4.66 -14.69
CA GLY A 216 36.52 5.57 -15.66
C GLY A 216 35.34 6.36 -15.10
N PHE A 217 34.29 6.57 -15.91
CA PHE A 217 33.11 7.35 -15.53
C PHE A 217 32.41 6.84 -14.27
N MET A 218 32.43 5.52 -14.03
CA MET A 218 31.84 4.92 -12.83
C MET A 218 32.67 5.14 -11.56
N GLY A 219 33.94 5.49 -11.67
CA GLY A 219 34.75 5.92 -10.53
C GLY A 219 34.54 7.39 -10.13
N SER A 220 33.85 8.18 -10.96
CA SER A 220 33.57 9.59 -10.68
C SER A 220 32.51 9.76 -9.59
N ALA A 221 32.48 10.93 -8.94
CA ALA A 221 31.44 11.26 -7.94
C ALA A 221 30.02 11.14 -8.52
N TYR A 222 29.84 11.48 -9.80
CA TYR A 222 28.56 11.32 -10.49
C TYR A 222 28.23 9.84 -10.79
N GLY A 223 29.24 9.04 -11.15
CA GLY A 223 29.12 7.60 -11.31
C GLY A 223 28.70 6.90 -10.02
N LEU A 224 29.32 7.24 -8.88
CA LEU A 224 28.95 6.74 -7.55
C LEU A 224 27.51 7.11 -7.16
N TRP A 225 27.06 8.32 -7.50
CA TRP A 225 25.68 8.74 -7.28
C TRP A 225 24.69 7.91 -8.11
N LEU A 226 24.99 7.64 -9.38
CA LEU A 226 24.16 6.78 -10.25
C LEU A 226 24.14 5.31 -9.79
N GLN A 227 25.18 4.83 -9.12
CA GLN A 227 25.25 3.46 -8.61
C GLN A 227 24.40 3.26 -7.34
N THR A 228 24.18 4.31 -6.53
CA THR A 228 23.58 4.17 -5.19
C THR A 228 22.27 4.92 -5.02
N GLY A 229 22.16 6.13 -5.59
CA GLY A 229 20.99 7.00 -5.47
C GLY A 229 19.69 6.37 -6.01
N PRO A 230 19.68 5.85 -7.25
CA PRO A 230 18.49 5.26 -7.84
C PRO A 230 17.96 4.04 -7.06
N GLY A 231 18.84 3.23 -6.47
CA GLY A 231 18.43 2.10 -5.61
C GLY A 231 17.71 2.55 -4.33
N GLY A 232 18.21 3.61 -3.68
CA GLY A 232 17.53 4.20 -2.51
C GLY A 232 16.15 4.75 -2.86
N ILE A 233 16.03 5.44 -4.00
CA ILE A 233 14.74 5.94 -4.52
C ILE A 233 13.80 4.75 -4.82
N ALA A 234 14.30 3.71 -5.49
CA ALA A 234 13.53 2.52 -5.82
C ALA A 234 12.97 1.83 -4.56
N ALA A 235 13.80 1.66 -3.52
CA ALA A 235 13.36 1.05 -2.27
C ALA A 235 12.22 1.84 -1.60
N ILE A 236 12.35 3.17 -1.52
CA ILE A 236 11.31 4.05 -0.94
C ILE A 236 10.02 3.95 -1.75
N LEU A 237 10.12 4.07 -3.08
CA LEU A 237 8.97 4.02 -3.96
C LEU A 237 8.29 2.63 -3.96
N MET A 238 9.05 1.53 -3.84
CA MET A 238 8.48 0.18 -3.71
C MET A 238 7.65 0.05 -2.43
N VAL A 239 8.20 0.48 -1.30
CA VAL A 239 7.50 0.46 -0.02
C VAL A 239 6.23 1.32 -0.09
N LEU A 240 6.33 2.54 -0.61
CA LEU A 240 5.18 3.42 -0.79
C LEU A 240 4.14 2.80 -1.71
N GLY A 241 4.54 2.21 -2.85
CA GLY A 241 3.64 1.58 -3.81
C GLY A 241 2.79 0.46 -3.20
N PHE A 242 3.40 -0.43 -2.41
CA PHE A 242 2.67 -1.51 -1.72
C PHE A 242 1.80 -1.04 -0.55
N LEU A 243 2.18 0.06 0.10
CA LEU A 243 1.43 0.62 1.23
C LEU A 243 0.34 1.61 0.80
N TRP A 244 0.43 2.19 -0.39
CA TRP A 244 -0.45 3.27 -0.82
C TRP A 244 -1.93 2.89 -0.81
N ALA A 245 -2.31 1.87 -1.59
CA ALA A 245 -3.69 1.40 -1.65
C ALA A 245 -4.30 1.05 -0.28
N PRO A 246 -3.67 0.20 0.56
CA PRO A 246 -4.25 -0.16 1.85
C PRO A 246 -4.32 1.02 2.84
N VAL A 247 -3.38 1.97 2.79
CA VAL A 247 -3.43 3.16 3.63
C VAL A 247 -4.53 4.10 3.15
N MET A 248 -4.60 4.38 1.85
CA MET A 248 -5.62 5.29 1.29
C MET A 248 -7.03 4.75 1.47
N LEU A 249 -7.28 3.46 1.23
CA LEU A 249 -8.58 2.84 1.49
C LEU A 249 -8.97 2.94 2.96
N ARG A 250 -8.02 2.78 3.89
CA ARG A 250 -8.28 2.95 5.32
C ARG A 250 -8.57 4.40 5.69
N VAL A 251 -7.88 5.36 5.07
CA VAL A 251 -8.12 6.79 5.28
C VAL A 251 -9.48 7.20 4.72
N GLN A 252 -9.83 6.76 3.51
CA GLN A 252 -11.12 7.00 2.86
C GLN A 252 -12.27 6.46 3.72
N ALA A 253 -12.22 5.18 4.07
CA ALA A 253 -13.27 4.56 4.87
C ALA A 253 -13.37 5.18 6.29
N ARG A 254 -12.26 5.64 6.89
CA ARG A 254 -12.32 6.44 8.13
C ARG A 254 -12.98 7.80 7.93
N ARG A 255 -12.74 8.47 6.80
CA ARG A 255 -13.38 9.76 6.48
C ARG A 255 -14.87 9.56 6.25
N GLU A 256 -15.26 8.54 5.50
CA GLU A 256 -16.67 8.19 5.26
C GLU A 256 -17.38 7.83 6.57
N MET A 257 -16.80 6.99 7.42
CA MET A 257 -17.34 6.74 8.76
C MET A 257 -17.53 8.03 9.56
N ARG A 258 -16.55 8.96 9.55
CA ARG A 258 -16.70 10.25 10.25
C ARG A 258 -17.80 11.11 9.66
N ARG A 259 -18.06 11.03 8.35
CA ARG A 259 -19.15 11.75 7.67
C ARG A 259 -20.52 11.15 8.02
N LEU A 260 -20.63 9.83 8.04
CA LEU A 260 -21.87 9.13 8.36
C LEU A 260 -22.25 9.22 9.85
N ARG A 261 -21.24 9.31 10.74
CA ARG A 261 -21.42 9.21 12.19
C ARG A 261 -22.52 10.10 12.78
N PRO A 262 -22.59 11.42 12.51
CA PRO A 262 -23.59 12.28 13.15
C PRO A 262 -25.02 11.87 12.82
N LEU A 263 -25.27 11.51 11.55
CA LEU A 263 -26.60 11.06 11.10
C LEU A 263 -26.92 9.66 11.61
N HIS A 264 -25.94 8.75 11.59
CA HIS A 264 -26.09 7.39 12.11
C HIS A 264 -26.43 7.41 13.61
N ASP A 265 -25.69 8.18 14.42
CA ASP A 265 -25.90 8.27 15.87
C ASP A 265 -27.28 8.88 16.16
N ALA A 266 -27.68 9.95 15.44
CA ALA A 266 -29.00 10.56 15.60
C ALA A 266 -30.17 9.60 15.26
N LEU A 267 -30.05 8.80 14.19
CA LEU A 267 -31.08 7.81 13.83
C LEU A 267 -31.11 6.63 14.82
N THR A 268 -29.95 6.22 15.32
CA THR A 268 -29.84 5.15 16.33
C THR A 268 -30.47 5.56 17.66
N ASP A 269 -30.32 6.84 18.05
CA ASP A 269 -30.95 7.37 19.27
C ASP A 269 -32.48 7.38 19.15
N ILE A 270 -33.02 7.67 17.96
CA ILE A 270 -34.47 7.64 17.70
C ILE A 270 -34.99 6.19 17.61
N PHE A 271 -34.25 5.30 16.96
CA PHE A 271 -34.62 3.90 16.75
C PHE A 271 -33.52 2.94 17.23
N PRO A 272 -33.47 2.62 18.55
CA PRO A 272 -32.43 1.76 19.12
C PRO A 272 -32.34 0.36 18.51
N GLY A 273 -33.42 -0.12 17.88
CA GLY A 273 -33.48 -1.41 17.20
C GLY A 273 -32.86 -1.45 15.79
N LEU A 274 -32.39 -0.31 15.25
CA LEU A 274 -31.74 -0.25 13.93
C LEU A 274 -30.42 -1.01 13.88
N VAL A 275 -29.72 -1.13 15.01
CA VAL A 275 -28.38 -1.69 15.06
C VAL A 275 -28.46 -3.11 15.63
N PRO A 276 -28.14 -4.16 14.84
CA PRO A 276 -28.02 -5.51 15.38
C PRO A 276 -26.87 -5.56 16.42
N PRO A 277 -26.92 -6.47 17.41
CA PRO A 277 -25.86 -6.59 18.41
C PRO A 277 -24.51 -6.75 17.74
N ALA A 278 -23.58 -5.83 18.05
CA ALA A 278 -22.35 -5.64 17.29
C ALA A 278 -21.51 -6.92 17.19
N GLU A 279 -21.31 -7.41 15.97
CA GLU A 279 -20.23 -8.36 15.72
C GLU A 279 -18.89 -7.64 15.95
N SER A 280 -18.04 -8.23 16.79
CA SER A 280 -16.84 -7.57 17.31
C SER A 280 -15.73 -7.36 16.26
N TRP A 281 -15.89 -7.85 15.02
CA TRP A 281 -14.78 -7.97 14.06
C TRP A 281 -15.14 -7.66 12.59
N ILE A 282 -15.90 -6.59 12.35
CA ILE A 282 -16.25 -6.17 10.98
C ILE A 282 -15.13 -5.31 10.36
N ARG A 283 -14.80 -5.56 9.08
CA ARG A 283 -13.81 -4.78 8.32
C ARG A 283 -14.28 -3.34 8.18
N LEU A 284 -13.36 -2.37 8.20
CA LEU A 284 -13.75 -0.95 8.20
C LEU A 284 -14.60 -0.54 6.98
N LEU A 285 -14.35 -1.14 5.80
CA LEU A 285 -15.17 -0.91 4.60
C LEU A 285 -16.57 -1.51 4.75
N ASP A 286 -16.66 -2.71 5.30
CA ASP A 286 -17.95 -3.40 5.50
C ASP A 286 -18.78 -2.63 6.54
N LYS A 287 -18.10 -2.02 7.53
CA LYS A 287 -18.74 -1.13 8.50
C LYS A 287 -19.29 0.16 7.87
N VAL A 288 -18.63 0.74 6.87
CA VAL A 288 -19.18 1.90 6.13
C VAL A 288 -20.44 1.48 5.38
N PHE A 289 -20.41 0.32 4.73
CA PHE A 289 -21.57 -0.23 4.03
C PHE A 289 -22.74 -0.51 4.98
N GLU A 290 -22.51 -1.18 6.12
CA GLU A 290 -23.54 -1.40 7.15
C GLU A 290 -24.13 -0.10 7.67
N TRP A 291 -23.30 0.90 7.96
CA TRP A 291 -23.78 2.21 8.42
C TRP A 291 -24.62 2.91 7.37
N SER A 292 -24.27 2.77 6.09
CA SER A 292 -25.07 3.27 4.98
C SER A 292 -26.46 2.60 4.96
N THR A 293 -26.51 1.28 5.13
CA THR A 293 -27.76 0.53 5.18
C THR A 293 -28.62 0.92 6.39
N HIS A 294 -28.03 1.00 7.60
CA HIS A 294 -28.75 1.43 8.80
C HIS A 294 -29.33 2.84 8.64
N ILE A 295 -28.59 3.76 8.01
CA ILE A 295 -29.11 5.10 7.74
C ILE A 295 -30.30 5.02 6.78
N GLN A 296 -30.21 4.26 5.69
CA GLN A 296 -31.31 4.13 4.73
C GLN A 296 -32.58 3.51 5.36
N ASP A 297 -32.42 2.50 6.21
CA ASP A 297 -33.51 1.91 6.97
C ASP A 297 -34.07 2.91 7.99
N GLY A 298 -33.20 3.64 8.70
CA GLY A 298 -33.61 4.68 9.65
C GLY A 298 -34.36 5.84 9.01
N LEU A 299 -33.96 6.27 7.81
CA LEU A 299 -34.68 7.26 7.01
C LEU A 299 -36.08 6.75 6.63
N THR A 300 -36.19 5.48 6.28
CA THR A 300 -37.46 4.83 5.94
C THR A 300 -38.39 4.76 7.16
N LEU A 301 -37.88 4.33 8.31
CA LEU A 301 -38.63 4.29 9.56
C LEU A 301 -39.07 5.69 10.02
N LEU A 302 -38.20 6.70 9.86
CA LEU A 302 -38.53 8.09 10.18
C LEU A 302 -39.61 8.67 9.26
N ALA A 303 -39.57 8.34 7.97
CA ALA A 303 -40.61 8.73 7.02
C ALA A 303 -41.96 8.12 7.39
N GLN A 304 -41.98 6.84 7.77
CA GLN A 304 -43.18 6.16 8.26
C GLN A 304 -43.70 6.78 9.56
N SER A 305 -42.81 7.06 10.52
CA SER A 305 -43.21 7.64 11.82
C SER A 305 -43.77 9.06 11.69
N ARG A 306 -43.26 9.83 10.73
CA ARG A 306 -43.75 11.19 10.39
C ARG A 306 -44.89 11.18 9.36
N GLN A 307 -45.38 10.01 8.96
CA GLN A 307 -46.46 9.84 7.98
C GLN A 307 -46.22 10.60 6.67
N VAL A 308 -44.98 10.59 6.18
CA VAL A 308 -44.62 11.24 4.92
C VAL A 308 -45.34 10.52 3.76
N PRO A 309 -46.04 11.24 2.87
CA PRO A 309 -46.69 10.64 1.71
C PRO A 309 -45.71 9.85 0.84
N LEU A 310 -46.18 8.76 0.23
CA LEU A 310 -45.35 7.96 -0.66
C LEU A 310 -44.91 8.79 -1.87
N GLU A 311 -45.88 9.40 -2.53
CA GLU A 311 -45.73 10.27 -3.71
C GLU A 311 -46.51 11.58 -3.48
N THR A 312 -46.11 12.62 -4.20
CA THR A 312 -46.79 13.93 -4.23
C THR A 312 -46.72 14.50 -5.64
N ASP A 313 -47.64 15.39 -6.00
CA ASP A 313 -47.65 16.06 -7.32
C ASP A 313 -46.42 16.98 -7.56
N THR A 314 -45.59 17.19 -6.54
CA THR A 314 -44.35 17.97 -6.67
C THR A 314 -43.26 17.10 -7.28
N PRO A 315 -42.66 17.52 -8.41
CA PRO A 315 -41.61 16.74 -9.04
C PRO A 315 -40.39 16.67 -8.12
N VAL A 316 -39.82 15.48 -8.08
CA VAL A 316 -38.61 15.19 -7.33
C VAL A 316 -37.43 15.99 -7.90
N LEU A 317 -36.66 16.66 -7.03
CA LEU A 317 -35.45 17.38 -7.42
C LEU A 317 -34.44 16.43 -8.07
N SER A 318 -34.07 16.73 -9.32
CA SER A 318 -33.09 15.94 -10.10
C SER A 318 -31.66 16.14 -9.60
N GLY A 319 -31.37 17.32 -9.02
CA GLY A 319 -30.04 17.68 -8.53
C GLY A 319 -29.67 16.95 -7.23
N LYS A 320 -28.55 16.21 -7.26
CA LYS A 320 -28.02 15.48 -6.07
C LYS A 320 -27.88 16.38 -4.84
N LEU A 321 -27.31 17.58 -5.00
CA LEU A 321 -27.01 18.48 -3.89
C LEU A 321 -28.28 19.10 -3.30
N GLU A 322 -29.16 19.63 -4.15
CA GLU A 322 -30.42 20.28 -3.73
C GLU A 322 -31.34 19.30 -3.02
N ARG A 323 -31.44 18.07 -3.54
CA ARG A 323 -32.23 17.00 -2.93
C ARG A 323 -31.65 16.57 -1.58
N ALA A 324 -30.32 16.41 -1.48
CA ALA A 324 -29.67 16.06 -0.20
C ALA A 324 -29.89 17.15 0.86
N LEU A 325 -29.82 18.42 0.48
CA LEU A 325 -30.13 19.55 1.37
C LEU A 325 -31.59 19.56 1.81
N ALA A 326 -32.53 19.27 0.90
CA ALA A 326 -33.95 19.15 1.24
C ALA A 326 -34.19 18.02 2.26
N VAL A 327 -33.58 16.84 2.06
CA VAL A 327 -33.64 15.73 3.02
C VAL A 327 -33.02 16.13 4.36
N ALA A 328 -31.88 16.83 4.36
CA ALA A 328 -31.25 17.32 5.59
C ALA A 328 -32.13 18.33 6.35
N ASN A 329 -32.80 19.24 5.65
CA ASN A 329 -33.74 20.19 6.23
C ASN A 329 -34.95 19.48 6.85
N TRP A 330 -35.51 18.48 6.15
CA TRP A 330 -36.56 17.64 6.69
C TRP A 330 -36.09 16.89 7.94
N LEU A 331 -34.88 16.32 7.94
CA LEU A 331 -34.32 15.57 9.08
C LEU A 331 -34.31 16.41 10.37
N VAL A 332 -33.86 17.67 10.28
CA VAL A 332 -33.84 18.62 11.41
C VAL A 332 -35.22 19.22 11.75
N GLY A 333 -36.29 18.76 11.10
CA GLY A 333 -37.67 19.13 11.41
C GLY A 333 -38.20 20.35 10.67
N GLN A 334 -37.50 20.85 9.64
CA GLN A 334 -38.04 21.94 8.81
C GLN A 334 -39.10 21.41 7.85
N THR A 335 -40.12 22.23 7.61
CA THR A 335 -41.14 21.94 6.60
C THR A 335 -40.54 22.12 5.21
N VAL A 336 -40.49 21.02 4.45
CA VAL A 336 -40.06 21.02 3.04
C VAL A 336 -41.30 20.82 2.18
N PRO A 337 -41.74 21.83 1.42
CA PRO A 337 -42.93 21.72 0.58
C PRO A 337 -42.80 20.59 -0.44
N GLY A 338 -43.83 19.76 -0.56
CA GLY A 338 -43.85 18.66 -1.54
C GLY A 338 -42.89 17.51 -1.23
N PHE A 339 -42.36 17.42 -0.01
CA PHE A 339 -41.49 16.31 0.38
C PHE A 339 -42.27 14.99 0.42
N SER A 340 -41.80 14.00 -0.33
CA SER A 340 -42.35 12.65 -0.37
C SER A 340 -41.27 11.60 -0.07
N SER A 341 -41.69 10.36 0.19
CA SER A 341 -40.76 9.26 0.44
C SER A 341 -39.82 8.98 -0.74
N GLU A 342 -40.24 9.30 -1.97
CA GLU A 342 -39.39 9.16 -3.17
C GLU A 342 -38.12 10.00 -3.07
N TRP A 343 -38.15 11.12 -2.34
CA TRP A 343 -37.01 12.00 -2.19
C TRP A 343 -35.85 11.32 -1.45
N LEU A 344 -36.12 10.26 -0.69
CA LEU A 344 -35.13 9.46 0.03
C LEU A 344 -34.40 8.43 -0.84
N ARG A 345 -34.90 8.13 -2.04
CA ARG A 345 -34.22 7.23 -3.00
C ARG A 345 -33.09 7.95 -3.73
N ALA A 346 -32.06 7.19 -4.12
CA ALA A 346 -30.97 7.72 -4.90
C ALA A 346 -31.48 8.31 -6.24
N PRO A 347 -31.02 9.50 -6.65
CA PRO A 347 -31.26 10.03 -7.99
C PRO A 347 -30.66 9.12 -9.07
N ASP A 348 -31.22 9.17 -10.27
CA ASP A 348 -30.70 8.42 -11.42
C ASP A 348 -29.21 8.68 -11.65
N GLY A 349 -28.44 7.60 -11.83
CA GLY A 349 -26.99 7.67 -12.03
C GLY A 349 -26.16 7.91 -10.77
N VAL A 350 -26.78 7.98 -9.58
CA VAL A 350 -26.08 8.05 -8.29
C VAL A 350 -26.21 6.69 -7.60
N SER A 351 -25.09 6.14 -7.11
CA SER A 351 -25.14 4.92 -6.29
C SER A 351 -25.75 5.20 -4.91
N ASP A 352 -26.39 4.19 -4.31
CA ASP A 352 -27.01 4.32 -2.98
C ASP A 352 -26.00 4.80 -1.92
N GLU A 353 -24.78 4.27 -1.92
CA GLU A 353 -23.72 4.71 -1.01
C GLU A 353 -23.36 6.19 -1.22
N ALA A 354 -23.21 6.62 -2.48
CA ALA A 354 -22.89 8.01 -2.81
C ALA A 354 -24.05 8.97 -2.49
N TRP A 355 -25.27 8.46 -2.45
CA TRP A 355 -26.47 9.17 -2.07
C TRP A 355 -26.55 9.34 -0.55
N VAL A 356 -26.39 8.26 0.23
CA VAL A 356 -26.39 8.31 1.70
C VAL A 356 -25.27 9.20 2.23
N LEU A 357 -24.07 9.12 1.64
CA LEU A 357 -22.96 10.04 1.99
C LEU A 357 -23.30 11.51 1.73
N ALA A 358 -24.08 11.80 0.69
CA ALA A 358 -24.48 13.18 0.37
C ALA A 358 -25.51 13.71 1.37
N ILE A 359 -26.48 12.88 1.78
CA ILE A 359 -27.43 13.23 2.84
C ILE A 359 -26.68 13.47 4.16
N ALA A 360 -25.77 12.58 4.53
CA ALA A 360 -25.01 12.69 5.78
C ALA A 360 -24.14 13.95 5.81
N GLU A 361 -23.50 14.31 4.68
CA GLU A 361 -22.74 15.55 4.57
C GLU A 361 -23.64 16.78 4.72
N ALA A 362 -24.77 16.83 4.00
CA ALA A 362 -25.74 17.92 4.08
C ALA A 362 -26.34 18.07 5.50
N TYR A 363 -26.61 16.94 6.18
CA TYR A 363 -27.07 16.92 7.56
C TYR A 363 -26.05 17.50 8.52
N ARG A 364 -24.77 17.14 8.36
CA ARG A 364 -23.67 17.66 9.19
C ARG A 364 -23.50 19.17 9.01
N GLU A 365 -23.43 19.65 7.77
CA GLU A 365 -23.34 21.09 7.47
C GLU A 365 -24.52 21.86 8.09
N ARG A 366 -25.72 21.25 8.09
CA ARG A 366 -26.90 21.85 8.71
C ARG A 366 -26.81 21.90 10.23
N GLN A 367 -26.34 20.84 10.88
CA GLN A 367 -26.12 20.83 12.34
C GLN A 367 -25.09 21.88 12.76
N GLU A 368 -23.95 21.96 12.07
CA GLU A 368 -22.90 22.96 12.35
C GLU A 368 -23.46 24.40 12.21
N GLY A 369 -24.29 24.65 11.20
CA GLY A 369 -24.96 25.94 11.02
C GLY A 369 -25.95 26.29 12.15
N LEU A 370 -26.69 25.31 12.68
CA LEU A 370 -27.60 25.51 13.81
C LEU A 370 -26.84 25.78 15.12
N GLU A 371 -25.73 25.08 15.36
CA GLU A 371 -24.85 25.32 16.52
C GLU A 371 -24.17 26.70 16.44
N ALA A 372 -23.73 27.12 15.25
CA ALA A 372 -23.16 28.45 15.02
C ALA A 372 -24.18 29.57 15.29
N LEU A 373 -25.43 29.40 14.85
CA LEU A 373 -26.50 30.36 15.16
C LEU A 373 -26.82 30.44 16.65
N ALA A 374 -26.84 29.29 17.36
CA ALA A 374 -27.08 29.25 18.80
C ALA A 374 -25.95 29.92 19.61
N SER A 375 -24.69 29.75 19.18
CA SER A 375 -23.52 30.39 19.81
C SER A 375 -23.47 31.90 19.57
N LEU A 376 -23.88 32.37 18.39
CA LEU A 376 -23.99 33.81 18.08
C LEU A 376 -25.17 34.50 18.79
N SER A 377 -26.25 33.77 19.09
CA SER A 377 -27.42 34.33 19.78
C SER A 377 -27.26 34.41 21.31
N GLY A 378 -26.11 34.03 21.87
CA GLY A 378 -25.85 34.07 23.32
C GLY A 378 -26.71 33.09 24.15
N MET A 379 -27.41 32.16 23.51
CA MET A 379 -28.24 31.17 24.19
C MET A 379 -27.38 29.96 24.56
N PRO A 380 -27.40 29.50 25.82
CA PRO A 380 -26.61 28.34 26.22
C PRO A 380 -27.09 27.10 25.48
N SER A 381 -26.18 26.41 24.79
CA SER A 381 -26.45 25.20 24.01
C SER A 381 -27.00 24.09 24.91
N THR A 382 -28.29 23.81 24.81
CA THR A 382 -28.96 22.74 25.57
C THR A 382 -28.83 21.35 24.95
N LEU A 383 -28.08 21.21 23.84
CA LEU A 383 -27.92 19.94 23.09
C LEU A 383 -26.66 19.13 23.44
N ARG A 384 -26.16 19.23 24.68
CA ARG A 384 -25.23 18.23 25.22
C ARG A 384 -25.81 17.60 26.48
N ARG A 385 -26.33 16.38 26.34
CA ARG A 385 -26.30 15.35 27.38
C ARG A 385 -25.81 14.06 26.78
#